data_AF-A0A533VKW7-F1
#
_entry.id   AF-A0A533VKW7-F1
#
_cell.length_a   1.000
_cell.length_b   1.000
_cell.length_c   1.000
_cell.angle_alpha   90.00
_cell.angle_beta   90.00
_cell.angle_gamma   90.00
#
_symmetry.space_group_name_H-M   'P 1'
#
loop_
_entity.id
_entity.type
_entity.pdbx_description
1 polymer ?
#
loop_
_entity_poly.entity_id
_entity_poly.type
_entity_poly.pdbx_seq_one_letter_code
_entity_poly.pdbx_strand_id
1 'polypeptide(L)'
;MTAASSARDLYHFTNGFKGTGPFGYQEGITSSQPGDSTYIPICKVSLITWNDPQNAKILENIADIDSEKSAGNIKVEDASVLNKNYIIDCPIVDNP
;
A
#
# COMPACT_ATOMS: atom_id res chain seq x y z
N MET A 1 -1.26 22.57 -8.76
CA MET A 1 -2.34 22.06 -7.89
C MET A 1 -2.55 20.61 -8.26
N THR A 2 -1.95 19.69 -7.52
CA THR A 2 -2.26 18.26 -7.65
C THR A 2 -3.68 18.08 -7.13
N ALA A 3 -4.57 17.54 -7.96
CA ALA A 3 -5.93 17.24 -7.54
C ALA A 3 -5.86 16.34 -6.30
N ALA A 4 -6.57 16.72 -5.23
CA ALA A 4 -6.77 15.82 -4.10
C ALA A 4 -7.47 14.57 -4.65
N SER A 5 -6.78 13.43 -4.60
CA SER A 5 -7.37 12.15 -4.95
C SER A 5 -8.58 11.91 -4.03
N SER A 6 -9.70 11.47 -4.58
CA SER A 6 -10.89 11.09 -3.81
C SER A 6 -10.70 9.80 -2.99
N ALA A 7 -9.49 9.23 -3.02
CA ALA A 7 -9.09 8.06 -2.26
C ALA A 7 -7.64 8.22 -1.76
N ARG A 8 -7.35 7.76 -0.55
CA ARG A 8 -5.98 7.62 -0.04
C ARG A 8 -5.32 6.38 -0.63
N ASP A 9 -4.01 6.39 -0.75
CA ASP A 9 -3.27 5.22 -1.22
C ASP A 9 -3.05 4.26 -0.05
N LEU A 10 -3.23 2.97 -0.32
CA LEU A 10 -2.95 1.89 0.61
C LEU A 10 -2.20 0.78 -0.12
N TYR A 11 -0.98 0.50 0.31
CA TYR A 11 -0.11 -0.51 -0.29
C TYR A 11 -0.05 -1.74 0.61
N HIS A 12 -0.28 -2.92 0.05
CA HIS A 12 -0.11 -4.20 0.75
C HIS A 12 0.97 -5.06 0.09
N PHE A 13 1.75 -5.75 0.90
CA PHE A 13 2.80 -6.65 0.43
C PHE A 13 2.25 -8.07 0.24
N THR A 14 2.52 -8.67 -0.93
CA THR A 14 2.08 -10.04 -1.28
C THR A 14 3.18 -11.08 -1.12
N ASN A 15 4.43 -10.64 -0.93
CA ASN A 15 5.61 -11.48 -0.68
C ASN A 15 6.72 -10.70 0.06
N GLY A 16 7.88 -11.33 0.25
CA GLY A 16 9.06 -10.70 0.85
C GLY A 16 9.13 -10.90 2.37
N PHE A 17 9.36 -9.80 3.10
CA PHE A 17 9.51 -9.83 4.56
C PHE A 17 8.22 -10.32 5.24
N LYS A 18 8.30 -11.39 6.02
CA LYS A 18 7.14 -11.97 6.74
C LYS A 18 6.70 -11.06 7.88
N GLY A 19 5.39 -10.93 8.08
CA GLY A 19 4.83 -10.03 9.09
C GLY A 19 3.35 -10.24 9.31
N THR A 20 2.72 -9.25 9.94
CA THR A 20 1.31 -9.22 10.35
C THR A 20 0.37 -8.62 9.32
N GLY A 21 0.88 -8.24 8.14
CA GLY A 21 0.08 -7.68 7.07
C GLY A 21 -0.94 -8.67 6.50
N PRO A 22 -1.94 -8.19 5.73
CA PRO A 22 -3.10 -9.00 5.31
C PRO A 22 -2.79 -10.27 4.52
N PHE A 23 -1.60 -10.35 3.91
CA PHE A 23 -1.13 -11.52 3.15
C PHE A 23 -0.02 -12.31 3.85
N GLY A 24 0.24 -12.05 5.14
CA GLY A 24 1.29 -12.72 5.93
C GLY A 24 2.70 -12.13 5.77
N TYR A 25 2.79 -10.92 5.21
CA TYR A 25 4.03 -10.18 4.97
C TYR A 25 4.00 -8.87 5.76
N GLN A 26 4.90 -7.94 5.44
CA GLN A 26 4.97 -6.64 6.07
C GLN A 26 3.60 -5.94 6.13
N GLU A 27 3.37 -5.20 7.20
CA GLU A 27 2.22 -4.29 7.32
C GLU A 27 2.17 -3.29 6.17
N GLY A 28 0.95 -2.89 5.83
CA GLY A 28 0.70 -1.98 4.72
C GLY A 28 1.13 -0.56 5.01
N ILE A 29 1.47 0.17 3.95
CA ILE A 29 1.82 1.59 4.01
C ILE A 29 0.67 2.39 3.42
N THR A 30 0.27 3.47 4.09
CA THR A 30 -0.81 4.34 3.62
C THR A 30 -0.35 5.80 3.54
N SER A 31 -0.93 6.57 2.62
CA SER A 31 -0.55 7.98 2.43
C SER A 31 -1.08 8.94 3.49
N SER A 32 -2.05 8.52 4.31
CA SER A 32 -2.56 9.29 5.45
C SER A 32 -3.17 8.38 6.53
N GLN A 33 -3.05 8.81 7.80
CA GLN A 33 -3.55 8.12 8.98
C GLN A 33 -4.68 8.91 9.67
N PRO A 34 -5.51 8.27 10.52
CA PRO A 34 -6.44 8.99 11.37
C PRO A 34 -5.73 10.08 12.17
N GLY A 35 -6.27 11.31 12.13
CA GLY A 35 -5.65 12.49 12.73
C GLY A 35 -4.97 13.42 11.71
N ASP A 36 -4.59 12.91 10.53
CA ASP A 36 -4.11 13.76 9.45
C ASP A 36 -5.26 14.57 8.82
N SER A 37 -5.00 15.83 8.49
CA SER A 37 -5.98 16.69 7.80
C SER A 37 -6.34 16.21 6.39
N THR A 38 -5.52 15.33 5.83
CA THR A 38 -5.69 14.71 4.51
C THR A 38 -6.32 13.32 4.58
N TYR A 39 -6.70 12.85 5.77
CA TYR A 39 -7.31 11.55 5.93
C TYR A 39 -8.70 11.48 5.31
N ILE A 40 -8.91 10.44 4.50
CA ILE A 40 -10.21 10.06 3.95
C ILE A 40 -10.41 8.55 4.09
N PRO A 41 -11.61 8.08 4.46
CA PRO A 41 -11.86 6.66 4.68
C PRO A 41 -11.91 5.86 3.37
N ILE A 42 -11.94 6.53 2.22
CA ILE A 42 -11.95 5.92 0.90
C ILE A 42 -10.52 5.61 0.44
N CYS A 43 -10.30 4.40 -0.09
CA CYS A 43 -8.96 3.87 -0.34
C CYS A 43 -8.81 3.29 -1.74
N LYS A 44 -7.66 3.57 -2.36
CA LYS A 44 -7.14 2.85 -3.50
C LYS A 44 -6.09 1.85 -3.01
N VAL A 45 -6.34 0.56 -3.20
CA VAL A 45 -5.41 -0.49 -2.78
C VAL A 45 -4.47 -0.85 -3.92
N SER A 46 -3.18 -0.88 -3.64
CA SER A 46 -2.14 -1.39 -4.52
C SER A 46 -1.40 -2.56 -3.86
N LEU A 47 -1.01 -3.54 -4.66
CA LEU A 47 -0.27 -4.71 -4.25
C LEU A 47 1.20 -4.57 -4.64
N ILE A 48 2.09 -4.76 -3.67
CA ILE A 48 3.53 -4.76 -3.85
C ILE A 48 4.05 -6.19 -3.87
N THR A 49 4.79 -6.53 -4.91
CA THR A 49 5.47 -7.82 -5.06
C THR A 49 6.96 -7.56 -5.30
N TRP A 50 7.82 -8.06 -4.42
CA TRP A 50 9.26 -8.12 -4.65
C TRP A 50 9.57 -9.09 -5.79
N ASN A 51 10.43 -8.65 -6.72
CA ASN A 51 10.90 -9.48 -7.82
C ASN A 51 11.83 -10.60 -7.32
N ASP A 52 12.64 -10.30 -6.30
CA ASP A 52 13.43 -11.27 -5.54
C ASP A 52 13.07 -11.20 -4.05
N PRO A 53 12.19 -12.10 -3.56
CA PRO A 53 11.74 -12.10 -2.17
C PRO A 53 12.85 -12.35 -1.14
N GLN A 54 13.98 -12.97 -1.54
CA GLN A 54 15.09 -13.26 -0.62
C GLN A 54 15.88 -12.00 -0.27
N ASN A 55 15.84 -11.01 -1.16
CA ASN A 55 16.48 -9.70 -1.00
C ASN A 55 15.50 -8.61 -0.55
N ALA A 56 14.27 -8.99 -0.18
CA ALA A 56 13.26 -8.07 0.32
C ALA A 56 13.73 -7.39 1.63
N LYS A 57 13.52 -6.08 1.71
CA LYS A 57 13.77 -5.28 2.91
C LYS A 57 12.48 -4.62 3.39
N ILE A 58 12.50 -4.14 4.63
CA ILE A 58 11.37 -3.38 5.17
C ILE A 58 11.33 -2.02 4.47
N LEU A 59 10.13 -1.62 4.02
CA LEU A 59 9.86 -0.27 3.51
C LEU A 59 9.00 0.45 4.55
N GLU A 60 9.28 1.72 4.85
CA GLU A 60 8.59 2.44 5.93
C GLU A 60 7.59 3.46 5.38
N ASN A 61 7.82 3.97 4.18
CA ASN A 61 7.03 5.07 3.63
C ASN A 61 6.90 5.00 2.10
N ILE A 62 6.13 5.94 1.54
CA ILE A 62 5.88 6.02 0.09
C ILE A 62 7.18 6.28 -0.70
N ALA A 63 8.13 7.05 -0.15
CA ALA A 63 9.38 7.32 -0.84
C ALA A 63 10.25 6.05 -0.98
N ASP A 64 10.21 5.15 0.00
CA ASP A 64 10.86 3.84 -0.10
C ASP A 64 10.25 2.99 -1.22
N ILE A 65 8.91 2.98 -1.31
CA ILE A 65 8.19 2.28 -2.39
C ILE A 65 8.58 2.86 -3.76
N ASP A 66 8.59 4.19 -3.90
CA ASP A 66 8.94 4.84 -5.15
C ASP A 66 10.39 4.59 -5.55
N SER A 67 11.31 4.56 -4.58
CA SER A 67 12.72 4.22 -4.80
C SER A 67 12.89 2.79 -5.30
N GLU A 68 12.30 1.80 -4.62
CA GLU A 68 12.42 0.39 -5.00
C GLU A 68 11.70 0.07 -6.31
N LYS A 69 10.59 0.76 -6.59
CA LYS A 69 9.89 0.66 -7.87
C LYS A 69 10.75 1.22 -9.00
N SER A 70 11.37 2.37 -8.80
CA SER A 70 12.26 3.01 -9.78
C SER A 70 13.54 2.21 -10.02
N ALA A 71 14.05 1.53 -8.99
CA ALA A 71 15.16 0.59 -9.09
C ALA A 71 14.77 -0.74 -9.79
N GLY A 72 13.48 -1.00 -9.99
CA GLY A 72 12.99 -2.24 -10.60
C GLY A 72 13.02 -3.45 -9.67
N ASN A 73 13.10 -3.24 -8.35
CA ASN A 73 13.15 -4.32 -7.36
C ASN A 73 11.76 -4.84 -6.99
N ILE A 74 10.73 -3.98 -7.12
CA ILE A 74 9.35 -4.31 -6.82
C ILE A 74 8.43 -4.01 -8.01
N LYS A 75 7.37 -4.80 -8.13
CA LYS A 75 6.22 -4.53 -8.98
C LYS A 75 5.09 -4.00 -8.11
N VAL A 76 4.42 -2.94 -8.58
CA VAL A 76 3.26 -2.33 -7.93
C VAL A 76 2.08 -2.40 -8.89
N GLU A 77 0.99 -3.05 -8.47
CA GLU A 77 -0.22 -3.23 -9.27
C GLU A 77 -1.45 -2.76 -8.50
N ASP A 78 -2.45 -2.24 -9.22
CA ASP A 78 -3.74 -1.94 -8.60
C ASP A 78 -4.42 -3.24 -8.18
N ALA A 79 -4.94 -3.29 -6.96
CA ALA A 79 -5.81 -4.38 -6.54
C ALA A 79 -7.06 -4.35 -7.42
N SER A 80 -7.38 -5.48 -8.05
CA SER A 80 -8.55 -5.60 -8.91
C SER A 80 -9.42 -6.78 -8.48
N VAL A 81 -10.73 -6.63 -8.66
CA VAL A 81 -11.71 -7.70 -8.47
C VAL A 81 -12.31 -7.98 -9.84
N LEU A 82 -12.23 -9.24 -10.29
CA LEU A 82 -12.71 -9.65 -11.63
C LEU A 82 -12.12 -8.79 -12.76
N ASN A 83 -10.84 -8.44 -12.68
CA ASN A 83 -10.11 -7.59 -13.64
C ASN A 83 -10.68 -6.16 -13.78
N LYS A 84 -11.35 -5.66 -12.73
CA LYS A 84 -11.82 -4.27 -12.67
C LYS A 84 -11.18 -3.57 -11.48
N ASN A 85 -10.77 -2.33 -11.72
CA ASN A 85 -10.37 -1.43 -10.66
C ASN A 85 -11.60 -1.08 -9.81
N TYR A 86 -11.41 -1.02 -8.50
CA TYR A 86 -12.45 -0.63 -7.56
C TYR A 86 -11.86 0.31 -6.51
N ILE A 87 -12.74 1.07 -5.90
CA ILE A 87 -12.43 1.88 -4.72
C ILE A 87 -13.27 1.31 -3.59
N ILE A 88 -12.71 1.26 -2.39
CA ILE A 88 -13.35 0.69 -1.21
C ILE A 88 -13.41 1.72 -0.08
N ASP A 89 -14.51 1.69 0.67
CA ASP A 89 -14.57 2.35 1.98
C ASP A 89 -13.81 1.49 2.99
N CYS A 90 -12.68 2.00 3.46
CA CYS A 90 -11.78 1.30 4.37
C CYS A 90 -11.35 2.23 5.53
N PRO A 91 -12.25 2.46 6.51
CA PRO A 91 -11.89 3.21 7.70
C PRO A 91 -10.79 2.46 8.46
N ILE A 92 -9.72 3.17 8.83
CA ILE A 92 -8.77 2.68 9.82
C ILE A 92 -9.46 2.80 11.17
N VAL A 93 -9.65 1.66 11.83
CA VAL A 93 -10.18 1.59 13.18
C VAL A 93 -9.01 1.39 14.13
N ASP A 94 -8.91 2.26 15.13
CA ASP A 94 -8.02 1.99 16.25
C ASP A 94 -8.52 0.75 16.96
N ASN A 95 -7.61 -0.17 17.30
CA ASN A 95 -7.97 -1.25 18.20
C ASN A 95 -8.22 -0.63 19.59
N PRO A 96 -9.34 -0.94 20.26
CA PRO A 96 -9.59 -0.47 21.62
C PRO A 96 -8.56 -1.00 22.61
#